data_AF-A0A0H3KSD3-F1
#
_entry.id   AF-A0A0H3KSD3-F1
#
_cell.length_a   1.000
_cell.length_b   1.000
_cell.length_c   1.000
_cell.angle_alpha   90.00
_cell.angle_beta   90.00
_cell.angle_gamma   90.00
#
_symmetry.space_group_name_H-M   'P 1'
#
loop_
_entity.id
_entity.type
_entity.pdbx_description
1 polymer ?
#
loop_
_entity_poly.entity_id
_entity_poly.type
_entity_poly.pdbx_seq_one_letter_code
_entity_poly.pdbx_strand_id
1 'polypeptide(L)'
;MKRDMDIVRRIALAAEDLQYGYHLTGLDDVAPEVFGIHVIWMKEAGLVHAHVSEYLSPLDDPPDASVIRLTWSGCEFVDAARSDTIWNKAKTTLIKPAASFSFQILREWLAAEIKQGLPTLRG
;
A
#
# COMPACT_ATOMS: atom_id res chain seq x y z
N MET A 1 15.25 -4.42 -5.94
CA MET A 1 14.12 -3.50 -5.64
C MET A 1 13.86 -3.52 -4.14
N LYS A 2 13.45 -2.40 -3.53
CA LYS A 2 13.14 -2.28 -2.10
C LYS A 2 11.64 -2.04 -1.93
N ARG A 3 11.01 -2.69 -0.96
CA ARG A 3 9.61 -2.43 -0.59
C ARG A 3 9.50 -1.07 0.09
N ASP A 4 8.98 -0.09 -0.64
CA ASP A 4 8.71 1.26 -0.18
C ASP A 4 7.25 1.39 0.27
N MET A 5 7.04 1.59 1.56
CA MET A 5 5.70 1.68 2.14
C MET A 5 5.00 3.01 1.83
N ASP A 6 5.73 4.08 1.52
CA ASP A 6 5.11 5.34 1.08
C ASP A 6 4.49 5.13 -0.32
N ILE A 7 5.13 4.35 -1.20
CA ILE A 7 4.55 3.96 -2.50
C ILE A 7 3.32 3.07 -2.28
N VAL A 8 3.38 2.05 -1.42
CA VAL A 8 2.22 1.20 -1.08
C VAL A 8 1.04 2.05 -0.60
N ARG A 9 1.27 3.00 0.30
CA ARG A 9 0.23 3.92 0.78
C ARG A 9 -0.37 4.76 -0.34
N ARG A 10 0.47 5.33 -1.21
CA ARG A 10 0.01 6.15 -2.35
C ARG A 10 -0.82 5.34 -3.35
N ILE A 11 -0.40 4.12 -3.68
CA ILE A 11 -1.16 3.22 -4.57
C ILE A 11 -2.51 2.90 -3.93
N ALA A 12 -2.53 2.59 -2.63
CA ALA A 12 -3.77 2.23 -1.94
C ALA A 12 -4.77 3.40 -1.89
N LEU A 13 -4.30 4.62 -1.60
CA LEU A 13 -5.12 5.84 -1.63
C LEU A 13 -5.62 6.14 -3.04
N ALA A 14 -4.76 6.07 -4.05
CA ALA A 14 -5.17 6.30 -5.45
C ALA A 14 -6.17 5.24 -5.94
N ALA A 15 -6.04 3.99 -5.48
CA ALA A 15 -6.96 2.91 -5.80
C ALA A 15 -8.33 3.06 -5.13
N GLU A 16 -8.41 3.76 -3.99
CA GLU A 16 -9.68 4.11 -3.33
C GLU A 16 -10.47 5.14 -4.14
N ASP A 17 -9.77 6.12 -4.72
CA ASP A 17 -10.37 7.21 -5.50
C ASP A 17 -10.79 6.78 -6.92
N LEU A 18 -10.53 5.54 -7.33
CA LEU A 18 -10.89 5.03 -8.66
C LEU A 18 -12.41 4.97 -8.85
N GLN A 19 -12.88 5.51 -9.97
CA GLN A 19 -14.24 5.29 -10.43
C GLN A 19 -14.40 3.86 -10.99
N TYR A 20 -15.62 3.31 -10.87
CA TYR A 20 -15.93 2.01 -11.43
C TYR A 20 -15.61 1.94 -12.93
N GLY A 21 -14.90 0.88 -13.34
CA GLY A 21 -14.48 0.67 -14.73
C GLY A 21 -13.13 1.30 -15.10
N TYR A 22 -12.48 2.03 -14.20
CA TYR A 22 -11.12 2.52 -14.37
C TYR A 22 -10.10 1.64 -13.64
N HIS A 23 -8.86 1.69 -14.11
CA HIS A 23 -7.74 0.96 -13.53
C HIS A 23 -6.60 1.94 -13.25
N LEU A 24 -5.91 1.76 -12.13
CA LEU A 24 -4.69 2.51 -11.84
C LEU A 24 -3.50 1.77 -12.43
N THR A 25 -2.82 2.39 -13.40
CA THR A 25 -1.67 1.84 -14.13
C THR A 25 -0.34 2.52 -13.79
N GLY A 26 -0.36 3.52 -12.90
CA GLY A 26 0.83 4.26 -12.51
C GLY A 26 0.56 5.26 -11.39
N LEU A 27 1.62 5.93 -10.95
CA LEU A 27 1.57 7.09 -10.06
C LEU A 27 2.50 8.16 -10.63
N ASP A 28 2.15 9.43 -10.45
CA ASP A 28 3.04 10.54 -10.76
C ASP A 28 4.37 10.39 -9.99
N ASP A 29 5.48 10.69 -10.66
CA ASP A 29 6.84 10.62 -10.10
C ASP A 29 7.28 9.22 -9.61
N VAL A 30 6.62 8.14 -10.08
CA VAL A 30 7.01 6.76 -9.81
C VAL A 30 7.29 6.06 -11.14
N ALA A 31 8.51 5.51 -11.29
CA ALA A 31 8.88 4.78 -12.49
C ALA A 31 8.00 3.52 -12.67
N PRO A 32 7.60 3.15 -13.90
CA PRO A 32 6.68 2.03 -14.16
C PRO A 32 7.12 0.70 -13.52
N GLU A 33 8.41 0.38 -13.56
CA GLU A 33 8.98 -0.81 -12.93
C GLU A 33 8.81 -0.81 -11.41
N VAL A 34 8.93 0.37 -10.78
CA VAL A 34 8.74 0.54 -9.34
C VAL A 34 7.26 0.42 -9.02
N PHE A 35 6.37 1.03 -9.79
CA PHE A 35 4.94 0.87 -9.61
C PHE A 35 4.52 -0.60 -9.72
N GLY A 36 4.92 -1.27 -10.80
CA GLY A 36 4.54 -2.65 -11.10
C GLY A 36 4.96 -3.63 -10.00
N ILE A 37 6.21 -3.55 -9.50
CA ILE A 37 6.64 -4.44 -8.42
C ILE A 37 5.88 -4.20 -7.11
N HIS A 38 5.50 -2.96 -6.80
CA HIS A 38 4.71 -2.65 -5.61
C HIS A 38 3.28 -3.18 -5.74
N VAL A 39 2.68 -3.09 -6.93
CA VAL A 39 1.36 -3.69 -7.19
C VAL A 39 1.40 -5.20 -7.05
N ILE A 40 2.46 -5.88 -7.52
CA ILE A 40 2.66 -7.32 -7.32
C ILE A 40 2.69 -7.64 -5.82
N TRP A 41 3.52 -6.96 -5.02
CA TRP A 41 3.57 -7.20 -3.57
C TRP A 41 2.27 -6.86 -2.85
N MET A 42 1.55 -5.82 -3.28
CA MET A 42 0.24 -5.49 -2.71
C MET A 42 -0.81 -6.54 -3.04
N LYS A 43 -0.75 -7.16 -4.23
CA LYS A 43 -1.61 -8.28 -4.61
C LYS A 43 -1.29 -9.52 -3.79
N GLU A 44 -0.01 -9.87 -3.61
CA GLU A 44 0.45 -10.97 -2.76
C GLU A 44 0.05 -10.78 -1.29
N ALA A 45 0.12 -9.55 -0.78
CA ALA A 45 -0.31 -9.18 0.56
C ALA A 45 -1.85 -9.11 0.71
N GLY A 46 -2.60 -9.33 -0.38
CA GLY A 46 -4.05 -9.32 -0.38
C GLY A 46 -4.66 -7.93 -0.16
N LEU A 47 -3.96 -6.84 -0.51
CA LEU A 47 -4.46 -5.46 -0.39
C LEU A 47 -5.24 -5.01 -1.62
N VAL A 48 -4.87 -5.48 -2.80
CA VAL A 48 -5.50 -5.08 -4.07
C VAL A 48 -5.88 -6.29 -4.91
N HIS A 49 -6.93 -6.13 -5.71
CA HIS A 49 -7.10 -6.94 -6.92
C HIS A 49 -6.43 -6.21 -8.08
N ALA A 50 -5.45 -6.87 -8.70
CA ALA A 50 -4.69 -6.32 -9.81
C ALA A 50 -4.47 -7.36 -10.92
N HIS A 51 -4.51 -6.90 -12.16
CA HIS A 51 -3.91 -7.64 -13.28
C HIS A 51 -2.43 -7.35 -13.27
N VAL A 52 -1.62 -8.40 -13.33
CA VAL A 52 -0.17 -8.31 -13.43
C VAL A 52 0.25 -9.23 -14.56
N SER A 53 1.10 -8.74 -15.44
CA SER A 53 1.75 -9.54 -16.46
C SER A 53 3.24 -9.56 -16.18
N GLU A 54 3.67 -10.70 -15.66
CA GLU A 54 5.06 -10.93 -15.31
C GLU A 54 5.74 -11.64 -16.49
N TYR A 55 6.86 -11.09 -16.97
CA TYR A 55 7.77 -11.74 -17.93
C TYR A 55 7.19 -12.04 -19.33
N LEU A 56 6.46 -11.10 -19.95
CA LEU A 56 5.95 -11.26 -21.32
C LEU A 56 7.04 -11.27 -22.41
N SER A 57 8.26 -10.82 -22.13
CA SER A 57 9.37 -10.80 -23.09
C SER A 57 10.72 -11.02 -22.40
N PRO A 58 11.68 -11.73 -23.03
CA PRO A 58 13.05 -11.90 -22.53
C PRO A 58 13.91 -10.62 -22.56
N LEU A 59 13.32 -9.46 -22.87
CA LEU A 59 14.00 -8.17 -22.98
C LEU A 59 13.29 -7.15 -22.09
N ASP A 60 13.92 -6.80 -20.96
CA ASP A 60 13.89 -5.54 -20.20
C ASP A 60 12.55 -4.78 -19.95
N ASP A 61 11.39 -5.31 -20.30
CA ASP A 61 10.13 -4.61 -20.10
C ASP A 61 9.73 -4.64 -18.61
N PRO A 62 9.36 -3.47 -18.03
CA PRO A 62 8.89 -3.40 -16.66
C PRO A 62 7.63 -4.26 -16.47
N PRO A 63 7.40 -4.84 -15.27
CA PRO A 63 6.17 -5.57 -15.01
C PRO A 63 4.95 -4.68 -15.29
N ASP A 64 4.10 -5.10 -16.23
CA ASP A 64 2.85 -4.42 -16.52
C ASP A 64 1.83 -4.79 -15.43
N ALA A 65 1.33 -3.78 -14.73
CA ALA A 65 0.43 -3.97 -13.62
C ALA A 65 -0.68 -2.91 -13.64
N SER A 66 -1.91 -3.35 -13.39
CA SER A 66 -3.06 -2.47 -13.25
C SER A 66 -3.91 -2.86 -12.05
N VAL A 67 -4.13 -1.91 -11.14
CA VAL A 67 -4.99 -2.10 -9.98
C VAL A 67 -6.44 -1.86 -10.38
N ILE A 68 -7.30 -2.84 -10.11
CA ILE A 68 -8.73 -2.81 -10.42
C ILE A 68 -9.51 -2.19 -9.25
N ARG A 69 -9.20 -2.64 -8.03
CA ARG A 69 -9.83 -2.17 -6.78
C ARG A 69 -9.05 -2.64 -5.55
N LEU A 70 -9.35 -2.04 -4.41
CA LEU A 70 -8.96 -2.55 -3.10
C LEU A 70 -9.70 -3.86 -2.77
N THR A 71 -9.03 -4.73 -2.01
CA THR A 71 -9.70 -5.77 -1.22
C THR A 71 -10.27 -5.16 0.06
N TRP A 72 -11.05 -5.92 0.83
CA TRP A 72 -11.48 -5.47 2.16
C TRP A 72 -10.29 -5.12 3.07
N SER A 73 -9.25 -5.95 3.05
CA SER A 73 -8.01 -5.69 3.79
C SER A 73 -7.28 -4.46 3.27
N GLY A 74 -7.41 -4.14 1.99
CA GLY A 74 -6.92 -2.90 1.39
C GLY A 74 -7.64 -1.68 1.94
N CYS A 75 -8.98 -1.72 2.01
CA CYS A 75 -9.77 -0.64 2.61
C CYS A 75 -9.38 -0.38 4.07
N GLU A 76 -9.27 -1.44 4.88
CA GLU A 76 -8.82 -1.31 6.29
C GLU A 76 -7.42 -0.68 6.40
N PHE A 77 -6.52 -1.05 5.49
CA PHE A 77 -5.18 -0.45 5.43
C PHE A 77 -5.25 1.03 5.05
N VAL A 78 -6.06 1.40 4.06
CA VAL A 78 -6.23 2.79 3.64
C VAL A 78 -6.78 3.63 4.78
N ASP A 79 -7.83 3.18 5.45
CA ASP A 79 -8.40 3.89 6.60
C ASP A 79 -7.37 4.10 7.72
N ALA A 80 -6.57 3.08 7.98
CA ALA A 80 -5.53 3.14 9.01
C ALA A 80 -4.34 4.02 8.62
N ALA A 81 -4.01 4.07 7.33
CA ALA A 81 -2.90 4.85 6.79
C ALA A 81 -3.32 6.26 6.33
N ARG A 82 -4.60 6.63 6.37
CA ARG A 82 -5.09 7.92 5.82
C ARG A 82 -4.49 9.13 6.53
N SER A 83 -4.42 9.10 7.85
CA SER A 83 -3.89 10.21 8.64
C SER A 83 -2.38 10.37 8.46
N ASP A 84 -1.95 11.51 7.91
CA ASP A 84 -0.52 11.84 7.80
C ASP A 84 0.17 11.88 9.16
N THR A 85 -0.53 12.27 10.23
CA THR A 85 0.01 12.27 11.59
C THR A 85 0.33 10.84 12.05
N ILE A 86 -0.62 9.92 11.91
CA ILE A 86 -0.44 8.50 12.29
C ILE A 86 0.63 7.87 11.38
N TRP A 87 0.58 8.14 10.08
CA TRP A 87 1.53 7.60 9.12
C TRP A 87 2.97 8.06 9.40
N ASN A 88 3.18 9.34 9.67
CA ASN A 88 4.50 9.87 10.01
C ASN A 88 5.03 9.28 11.32
N LYS A 89 4.17 9.06 12.31
CA LYS A 89 4.53 8.35 13.54
C LYS A 89 4.92 6.90 13.25
N ALA A 90 4.16 6.18 12.42
CA ALA A 90 4.50 4.83 11.94
C ALA A 90 5.89 4.81 11.27
N LYS A 91 6.17 5.82 10.43
CA LYS A 91 7.47 5.95 9.77
C LYS A 91 8.62 6.06 10.75
N THR A 92 8.48 6.90 11.77
CA THR A 92 9.54 7.11 12.77
C THR A 92 9.70 5.95 13.74
N THR A 93 8.63 5.22 14.03
CA THR A 93 8.62 4.19 15.07
C THR A 93 8.93 2.80 14.52
N LEU A 94 8.44 2.48 13.31
CA LEU A 94 8.55 1.14 12.72
C LEU A 94 9.33 1.13 11.42
N ILE A 95 9.02 2.02 10.48
CA ILE A 95 9.51 1.89 9.10
C ILE A 95 10.98 2.31 8.97
N LYS A 96 11.42 3.34 9.71
CA LYS A 96 12.81 3.83 9.72
C LYS A 96 13.74 3.04 10.66
N PRO A 97 13.35 2.69 11.91
CA PRO A 97 14.27 2.06 12.85
C PRO A 97 14.42 0.54 12.67
N ALA A 98 13.43 -0.15 12.07
CA ALA A 98 13.46 -1.60 11.97
C ALA A 98 14.16 -2.06 10.68
N ALA A 99 15.24 -2.83 10.83
CA ALA A 99 15.93 -3.49 9.72
C ALA A 99 15.10 -4.60 9.05
N SER A 100 14.01 -5.04 9.69
CA SER A 100 13.02 -5.96 9.11
C SER A 100 11.76 -5.93 9.96
N PHE A 101 10.66 -5.39 9.44
CA PHE A 101 9.33 -5.52 10.03
C PHE A 101 8.41 -6.23 9.03
N SER A 102 7.57 -7.14 9.54
CA SER A 102 6.54 -7.77 8.72
C SER A 102 5.42 -6.78 8.44
N PHE A 103 4.76 -6.92 7.29
CA PHE A 103 3.61 -6.08 6.95
C PHE A 103 2.48 -6.21 7.98
N GLN A 104 2.34 -7.38 8.60
CA GLN A 104 1.39 -7.63 9.68
C GLN A 104 1.63 -6.73 10.90
N ILE A 105 2.89 -6.58 11.35
CA ILE A 105 3.22 -5.73 12.50
C ILE A 105 2.83 -4.27 12.23
N LEU A 106 3.04 -3.79 11.00
CA LEU A 106 2.62 -2.43 10.62
C LEU A 106 1.10 -2.27 10.71
N ARG A 107 0.32 -3.23 10.21
CA ARG A 107 -1.14 -3.19 10.29
C ARG A 107 -1.64 -3.18 11.74
N GLU A 108 -1.10 -4.06 12.58
CA GLU A 108 -1.47 -4.14 14.00
C GLU A 108 -1.17 -2.84 14.73
N TRP A 109 -0.01 -2.23 14.44
CA TRP A 109 0.37 -0.95 15.04
C TRP A 109 -0.54 0.21 14.60
N LEU A 110 -0.84 0.32 13.30
CA LEU A 110 -1.74 1.37 12.80
C LEU A 110 -3.13 1.24 13.44
N ALA A 111 -3.67 0.02 13.54
CA ALA A 111 -4.94 -0.23 14.20
C ALA A 111 -4.92 0.12 15.69
N ALA A 112 -3.81 -0.14 16.40
CA ALA A 112 -3.66 0.21 17.80
C ALA A 112 -3.63 1.74 18.02
N GLU A 113 -2.97 2.49 17.14
CA GLU A 113 -2.91 3.95 17.21
C GLU A 113 -4.29 4.59 17.00
N ILE A 114 -5.08 4.08 16.04
CA ILE A 114 -6.47 4.53 15.86
C ILE A 114 -7.27 4.32 17.16
N LYS A 115 -7.16 3.14 17.77
CA LYS A 115 -7.86 2.82 19.03
C LYS A 115 -7.48 3.78 20.17
N GLN A 116 -6.20 4.15 20.29
CA GLN A 116 -5.73 5.10 21.31
C GLN A 116 -6.22 6.54 21.07
N GLY A 117 -6.48 6.88 19.81
CA GLY A 117 -7.04 8.17 19.39
C GLY A 117 -8.55 8.31 19.59
N LEU A 118 -9.29 7.22 19.80
CA LEU A 118 -10.73 7.24 20.03
C LEU A 118 -11.04 7.77 21.45
N PRO A 119 -11.78 8.90 21.60
CA PRO A 119 -12.09 9.49 22.90
C PRO A 119 -12.89 8.57 23.83
N THR A 120 -13.64 7.62 23.28
CA THR A 120 -14.64 6.80 23.98
C THR A 120 -14.09 5.52 24.63
N LEU A 121 -12.80 5.21 24.47
CA LEU A 121 -12.16 4.05 25.09
C LEU A 121 -11.25 4.41 26.28
N ARG A 122 -11.29 5.68 26.73
CA ARG A 122 -10.55 6.16 27.91
C ARG A 122 -11.36 6.08 29.22
N GLY A 123 -12.46 5.34 29.23
CA GLY A 123 -13.32 5.12 30.40
C GLY A 123 -13.06 3.76 31.03
#